data_AF-A0A3M6ZTT5-F1
#
_entry.id   AF-A0A3M6ZTT5-F1
#
_cell.length_a   1.000
_cell.length_b   1.000
_cell.length_c   1.000
_cell.angle_alpha   90.00
_cell.angle_beta   90.00
_cell.angle_gamma   90.00
#
_symmetry.space_group_name_H-M   'P 1'
#
loop_
_entity.id
_entity.type
_entity.pdbx_description
1 polymer ?
#
loop_
_entity_poly.entity_id
_entity_poly.type
_entity_poly.pdbx_seq_one_letter_code
_entity_poly.pdbx_strand_id
1 'polypeptide(L)'
;KYQRSLRATAEERVGRKCANLRVLNSYWINQDSTYKYYEVICVDPMHKAIRRDARINWIVNPVHKHRECRGLTATGKKSRGQNKGHKFNNTRSGRRKVWKKHNTLSLWRYR
;
A
#
# COMPACT_ATOMS: atom_id res chain seq x y z
N LYS A 1 9.46 -13.85 12.18
CA LYS A 1 8.16 -13.83 11.44
C LYS A 1 8.22 -12.81 10.31
N TYR A 2 7.53 -13.06 9.19
CA TYR A 2 7.48 -12.13 8.05
C TYR A 2 6.78 -10.81 8.43
N GLN A 3 7.34 -9.67 8.00
CA GLN A 3 6.89 -8.33 8.44
C GLN A 3 5.61 -7.84 7.76
N ARG A 4 5.31 -8.33 6.55
CA ARG A 4 4.07 -8.00 5.85
C ARG A 4 2.99 -9.01 6.19
N SER A 5 1.73 -8.59 6.17
CA SER A 5 0.62 -9.52 6.43
C SER A 5 0.40 -10.48 5.25
N LEU A 6 -0.16 -11.66 5.53
CA LEU A 6 -0.56 -12.62 4.51
C LEU A 6 -1.57 -12.02 3.50
N ARG A 7 -2.43 -11.11 3.97
CA ARG A 7 -3.35 -10.36 3.10
C ARG A 7 -2.60 -9.51 2.07
N ALA A 8 -1.46 -8.90 2.45
CA ALA A 8 -0.63 -8.16 1.50
C ALA A 8 -0.04 -9.09 0.42
N THR A 9 0.37 -10.30 0.81
CA THR A 9 0.85 -11.32 -0.12
C THR A 9 -0.24 -11.74 -1.11
N ALA A 10 -1.49 -11.87 -0.65
CA ALA A 10 -2.63 -12.16 -1.52
C ALA A 10 -2.87 -11.03 -2.54
N GLU A 11 -2.90 -9.77 -2.09
CA GLU A 11 -3.02 -8.60 -2.98
C GLU A 11 -1.94 -8.58 -4.06
N GLU A 12 -0.67 -8.85 -3.70
CA GLU A 12 0.45 -8.86 -4.66
C GLU A 12 0.42 -10.02 -5.64
N ARG A 13 -0.10 -11.18 -5.23
CA ARG A 13 -0.29 -12.32 -6.14
C ARG A 13 -1.35 -11.99 -7.19
N VAL A 14 -2.50 -11.43 -6.77
CA VAL A 14 -3.57 -11.00 -7.67
C VAL A 14 -3.10 -9.85 -8.58
N GLY A 15 -2.43 -8.84 -8.02
CA GLY A 15 -1.91 -7.71 -8.79
C GLY A 15 -0.88 -8.10 -9.86
N ARG A 16 -0.11 -9.18 -9.63
CA ARG A 16 0.78 -9.75 -10.66
C ARG A 16 0.02 -10.57 -11.70
N LYS A 17 -0.96 -11.38 -11.28
CA LYS A 17 -1.76 -12.21 -12.19
C LYS A 17 -2.62 -11.37 -13.14
N CYS A 18 -3.21 -10.30 -12.61
CA CYS A 18 -4.09 -9.37 -13.35
C CYS A 18 -3.44 -7.98 -13.46
N ALA A 19 -2.25 -7.90 -14.06
CA ALA A 19 -1.43 -6.67 -14.10
C ALA A 19 -2.05 -5.51 -14.88
N ASN A 20 -3.00 -5.79 -15.77
CA ASN A 20 -3.81 -4.79 -16.46
C ASN A 20 -4.73 -4.01 -15.50
N LEU A 21 -5.13 -4.63 -14.38
CA LEU A 21 -6.02 -4.02 -13.39
C LEU A 21 -5.24 -3.23 -12.32
N ARG A 22 -5.98 -2.53 -11.46
CA ARG A 22 -5.47 -1.82 -10.28
C ARG A 22 -6.10 -2.39 -9.03
N VAL A 23 -5.28 -2.88 -8.10
CA VAL A 23 -5.77 -3.35 -6.80
C VAL A 23 -6.26 -2.15 -5.98
N LEU A 24 -7.54 -2.18 -5.61
CA LEU A 24 -8.17 -1.16 -4.78
C LEU A 24 -7.97 -1.48 -3.29
N ASN A 25 -8.47 -2.63 -2.85
CA ASN A 25 -8.40 -3.11 -1.47
C ASN A 25 -8.69 -4.63 -1.40
N SER A 26 -8.67 -5.20 -0.19
CA SER A 26 -8.97 -6.61 0.05
C SER A 26 -9.61 -6.87 1.42
N TYR A 27 -10.33 -7.98 1.55
CA TYR A 27 -10.94 -8.45 2.80
C TYR A 27 -10.77 -9.95 3.00
N TRP A 28 -10.90 -10.38 4.26
CA TRP A 28 -10.81 -11.78 4.66
C TRP A 28 -12.17 -12.45 4.48
N ILE A 29 -12.15 -13.74 4.10
CA ILE A 29 -13.38 -14.52 3.87
C ILE A 29 -13.45 -15.69 4.85
N ASN A 30 -12.40 -16.52 4.85
CA ASN A 30 -12.33 -17.71 5.68
C ASN A 30 -10.87 -18.12 5.91
N GLN A 31 -10.62 -19.09 6.80
CA GLN A 31 -9.33 -19.74 6.97
C GLN A 31 -9.52 -21.19 7.43
N ASP A 32 -8.57 -22.04 7.06
CA ASP A 32 -8.41 -23.36 7.64
C ASP A 32 -7.07 -23.43 8.41
N SER A 33 -6.61 -24.62 8.77
CA SER A 33 -5.33 -24.81 9.48
C SER A 33 -4.09 -24.44 8.65
N THR A 34 -4.20 -24.50 7.33
CA THR A 34 -3.09 -24.38 6.36
C THR A 34 -3.16 -23.06 5.57
N TYR A 35 -4.35 -22.60 5.21
CA TYR A 35 -4.59 -21.50 4.30
C TYR A 35 -5.47 -20.39 4.91
N LYS A 36 -5.28 -19.19 4.37
CA LYS A 36 -6.14 -18.04 4.61
C LYS A 36 -6.68 -17.53 3.29
N TYR A 37 -7.99 -17.35 3.22
CA TYR A 37 -8.71 -16.94 2.03
C TYR A 37 -9.04 -15.46 2.10
N TYR A 38 -8.80 -14.76 0.99
CA TYR A 38 -9.05 -13.32 0.86
C TYR A 38 -9.65 -13.03 -0.51
N GLU A 39 -10.54 -12.05 -0.56
CA GLU A 39 -11.06 -11.47 -1.79
C GLU A 39 -10.38 -10.13 -2.03
N VAL A 40 -9.95 -9.91 -3.28
CA VAL A 40 -9.21 -8.72 -3.70
C VAL A 40 -10.04 -7.96 -4.73
N ILE A 41 -10.39 -6.73 -4.40
CA ILE A 41 -11.17 -5.84 -5.26
C ILE A 41 -10.21 -5.17 -6.25
N CYS A 42 -10.44 -5.37 -7.54
CA CYS A 42 -9.65 -4.79 -8.63
C CYS A 42 -10.50 -3.84 -9.47
N VAL A 43 -9.86 -2.83 -10.06
CA VAL A 43 -10.48 -1.82 -10.92
C VAL A 43 -9.76 -1.80 -12.27
N ASP A 44 -10.53 -1.76 -13.36
CA ASP A 44 -9.97 -1.58 -14.70
C ASP A 44 -9.77 -0.09 -15.03
N PRO A 45 -8.53 0.40 -15.21
CA PRO A 45 -8.26 1.79 -15.55
C PRO A 45 -8.61 2.16 -17.01
N MET A 46 -8.84 1.18 -17.89
CA MET A 46 -9.21 1.41 -19.30
C MET A 46 -10.73 1.50 -19.50
N HIS A 47 -11.52 1.02 -18.54
CA HIS A 47 -12.97 1.06 -18.63
C HIS A 47 -13.52 2.49 -18.57
N LYS A 48 -14.34 2.88 -19.55
CA LYS A 48 -14.87 4.26 -19.68
C LYS A 48 -15.67 4.72 -18.46
N ALA A 49 -16.41 3.82 -17.79
CA ALA A 49 -17.16 4.19 -16.58
C ALA A 49 -16.22 4.63 -15.44
N ILE A 50 -15.07 3.96 -15.26
CA ILE A 50 -14.08 4.33 -14.24
C ILE A 50 -13.40 5.64 -14.59
N ARG A 51 -13.12 5.88 -15.88
CA ARG A 51 -12.46 7.10 -16.34
C ARG A 51 -13.35 8.34 -16.22
N ARG A 52 -14.66 8.18 -16.43
CA ARG A 52 -15.65 9.27 -16.39
C ARG A 52 -16.18 9.54 -14.98
N ASP A 53 -16.15 8.55 -14.08
CA ASP A 53 -16.61 8.72 -12.70
C ASP A 53 -15.59 9.50 -11.85
N ALA A 54 -15.96 10.74 -11.48
CA ALA A 54 -15.14 11.64 -10.67
C ALA A 54 -14.79 11.10 -9.27
N ARG A 55 -15.51 10.10 -8.75
CA ARG A 55 -15.28 9.53 -7.42
C ARG A 55 -14.06 8.60 -7.38
N ILE A 56 -13.79 7.89 -8.48
CA ILE A 56 -12.78 6.83 -8.53
C ILE A 56 -11.69 7.05 -9.59
N ASN A 57 -11.91 7.93 -10.58
CA ASN A 57 -10.99 8.14 -11.69
C ASN A 57 -9.54 8.48 -11.27
N TRP A 58 -9.32 8.94 -10.03
CA TRP A 58 -7.98 9.12 -9.45
C TRP A 58 -7.12 7.86 -9.61
N ILE A 59 -7.69 6.65 -9.50
CA ILE A 59 -6.94 5.38 -9.57
C ILE A 59 -6.35 5.11 -10.96
N VAL A 60 -6.88 5.79 -11.99
CA VAL A 60 -6.43 5.68 -13.38
C VAL A 60 -5.06 6.34 -13.57
N ASN A 61 -4.73 7.35 -12.76
CA ASN A 61 -3.47 8.08 -12.88
C ASN A 61 -2.26 7.14 -12.71
N PRO A 62 -1.17 7.35 -13.47
CA PRO A 62 -0.02 6.43 -13.48
C PRO A 62 0.67 6.30 -12.11
N VAL A 63 0.56 7.30 -11.24
CA VAL A 63 1.10 7.26 -9.86
C VAL A 63 0.45 6.18 -8.99
N HIS A 64 -0.71 5.64 -9.40
CA HIS A 64 -1.43 4.56 -8.71
C HIS A 64 -1.19 3.16 -9.33
N LYS A 65 -0.23 3.00 -10.24
CA LYS A 65 0.23 1.67 -10.69
C LYS A 65 0.76 0.83 -9.53
N HIS A 66 0.40 -0.45 -9.45
CA HIS A 66 0.92 -1.41 -8.47
C HIS A 66 1.01 -0.88 -7.02
N ARG A 67 -0.13 -0.48 -6.45
CA ARG A 67 -0.21 0.05 -5.08
C ARG A 67 0.10 -1.02 -4.04
N GLU A 68 -0.29 -2.25 -4.32
CA GLU A 68 -0.05 -3.46 -3.54
C GLU A 68 1.45 -3.71 -3.34
N CYS A 69 2.25 -3.60 -4.42
CA CYS A 69 3.71 -3.76 -4.37
C CYS A 69 4.40 -2.67 -3.54
N ARG A 70 3.84 -1.45 -3.55
CA ARG A 70 4.37 -0.29 -2.80
C ARG A 70 3.82 -0.18 -1.38
N GLY A 71 2.92 -1.09 -0.98
CA GLY A 71 2.26 -1.07 0.32
C GLY A 71 1.41 0.19 0.55
N LEU A 72 0.66 0.62 -0.47
CA LEU A 72 -0.24 1.78 -0.41
C LEU A 72 -1.73 1.39 -0.26
N THR A 73 -2.05 0.10 -0.27
CA THR A 73 -3.35 -0.45 0.13
C THR A 73 -3.57 -0.33 1.64
N ALA A 74 -4.78 -0.59 2.13
CA ALA A 74 -5.09 -0.49 3.55
C ALA A 74 -4.18 -1.41 4.39
N THR A 75 -3.99 -2.65 3.93
CA THR A 75 -3.08 -3.60 4.58
C THR A 75 -1.62 -3.16 4.50
N GLY A 76 -1.19 -2.59 3.37
CA GLY A 76 0.15 -2.06 3.19
C GLY A 76 0.47 -0.92 4.15
N LYS A 77 -0.44 0.04 4.30
CA LYS A 77 -0.31 1.16 5.25
C LYS A 77 -0.25 0.65 6.69
N LYS A 78 -1.09 -0.33 7.05
CA LYS A 78 -1.07 -0.97 8.39
C LYS A 78 0.25 -1.69 8.66
N SER A 79 0.72 -2.55 7.76
CA SER A 79 2.01 -3.25 7.91
C SER A 79 3.21 -2.31 7.97
N ARG A 80 3.14 -1.16 7.30
CA ARG A 80 4.16 -0.10 7.35
C ARG A 80 4.10 0.76 8.62
N GLY A 81 3.16 0.51 9.53
CA GLY A 81 2.97 1.30 10.74
C GLY A 81 2.66 2.77 10.46
N GLN A 82 1.87 3.07 9.42
CA GLN A 82 1.50 4.43 9.07
C GLN A 82 0.24 4.83 9.85
N ASN A 83 0.41 5.54 10.96
CA ASN A 83 -0.71 6.13 11.71
C ASN A 83 -0.27 7.39 12.46
N LYS A 84 -1.22 8.11 13.06
CA LYS A 84 -0.98 9.29 13.90
C LYS A 84 -0.66 8.87 15.35
N GLY A 85 -0.04 9.77 16.12
CA GLY A 85 0.24 9.60 17.54
C GLY A 85 1.69 9.19 17.88
N HIS A 86 2.07 9.36 19.14
CA HIS A 86 3.43 9.16 19.66
C HIS A 86 3.98 7.75 19.40
N LYS A 87 3.11 6.73 19.36
CA LYS A 87 3.47 5.33 19.08
C LYS A 87 4.02 5.10 17.66
N PHE A 88 3.86 6.05 16.74
CA PHE A 88 4.25 5.91 15.33
C PHE A 88 5.32 6.92 14.89
N ASN A 89 5.99 7.60 15.82
CA ASN A 89 6.99 8.65 15.52
C ASN A 89 8.06 8.18 14.52
N ASN A 90 8.57 6.96 14.69
CA ASN A 90 9.63 6.40 13.85
C ASN A 90 9.16 5.93 12.47
N THR A 91 7.85 5.86 12.21
CA THR A 91 7.28 5.32 10.97
C THR A 91 6.35 6.29 10.24
N ARG A 92 5.91 7.39 10.87
CA ARG A 92 4.86 8.32 10.40
C ARG A 92 5.00 8.81 8.95
N SER A 93 6.21 9.12 8.50
CA SER A 93 6.49 9.62 7.13
C SER A 93 7.26 8.61 6.28
N GLY A 94 7.21 7.34 6.69
CA GLY A 94 8.04 6.25 6.18
C GLY A 94 9.31 6.08 7.02
N ARG A 95 9.51 4.86 7.55
CA ARG A 95 10.63 4.51 8.45
C ARG A 95 12.00 4.96 7.94
N ARG A 96 12.30 4.67 6.66
CA ARG A 96 13.58 5.02 6.05
C ARG A 96 13.80 6.53 5.95
N LYS A 97 12.74 7.30 5.64
CA LYS A 97 12.80 8.76 5.57
C LYS A 97 13.09 9.37 6.94
N VAL A 98 12.38 8.92 7.98
CA VAL A 98 12.56 9.40 9.35
C VAL A 98 13.96 9.06 9.87
N TRP A 99 14.40 7.82 9.66
CA TRP A 99 15.77 7.41 10.02
C TRP A 99 16.83 8.27 9.33
N LYS A 100 16.72 8.49 8.01
CA LYS A 100 17.66 9.35 7.28
C LYS A 100 17.70 10.76 7.86
N LYS A 101 16.53 11.36 8.17
CA LYS A 101 16.45 12.69 8.78
C LYS A 101 17.24 12.78 10.10
N HIS A 102 17.08 11.80 10.99
CA HIS A 102 17.75 11.83 12.30
C HIS A 102 19.25 11.56 12.23
N ASN A 103 19.72 10.91 11.17
CA ASN A 103 21.13 10.56 10.98
C ASN A 103 21.84 11.47 9.96
N THR A 104 21.18 12.53 9.48
CA THR A 104 21.80 13.51 8.58
C THR A 104 22.38 14.65 9.40
N LEU A 105 23.71 14.82 9.38
CA LEU A 105 24.37 16.00 9.93
C LEU A 105 24.13 17.19 8.98
N SER A 106 23.52 18.26 9.49
CA SER A 106 23.28 19.50 8.72
C SER A 106 24.29 20.56 9.15
N LEU A 107 25.20 20.93 8.25
CA LEU A 107 26.18 22.00 8.47
C LEU A 107 25.75 23.23 7.66
N TRP A 108 25.51 24.34 8.36
CA TRP A 108 25.19 25.63 7.74
C TRP A 108 26.48 26.39 7.43
N ARG A 109 26.38 27.41 6.55
CA ARG A 109 27.54 28.17 6.07
C ARG A 109 28.31 28.85 7.21
N TYR A 110 27.57 29.39 8.16
CA TYR A 110 28.08 29.97 9.40
C TYR A 110 27.60 29.08 10.55
N ARG A 111 28.50 28.80 11.49
CA ARG A 111 28.18 28.04 12.70
C ARG A 111 27.75 28.96 13.82
#